data_AF-A0AAD7UBW3-F1
#
_entry.id   AF-A0AAD7UBW3-F1
#
_cell.length_a   1.000
_cell.length_b   1.000
_cell.length_c   1.000
_cell.angle_alpha   90.00
_cell.angle_beta   90.00
_cell.angle_gamma   90.00
#
_symmetry.space_group_name_H-M   'P 1'
#
loop_
_entity.id
_entity.type
_entity.pdbx_description
1 polymer ?
#
loop_
_entity_poly.entity_id
_entity_poly.type
_entity_poly.pdbx_seq_one_letter_code
_entity_poly.pdbx_strand_id
1 'polypeptide(L)'
;MEGLSEAARRALEDGRVTVQSHLVEIATAFRKAGVPINDLLNLMVPGISYKPIDGVNLPLGVQWEAKGDAHELFEFVEAGALNWIEWFLTRHEKLRIRVCDVAARAGNLDVLRWARERDFPWNELTCSNAASVGRLDILEWSRDHGCPWGEWTCSHAAAGGHLRVIEWARERGCPWNEDTCSFAADGGHLEVIKWARAHGCPWDEDTCSNAAKASHLEVLKWARAHGCPWRKEDCADAYDPEVRAWVLRPDAGD
;
A
#
# COMPACT_ATOMS: atom_id res chain seq x y z
N MET A 1 -5.78 -13.69 31.51
CA MET A 1 -6.61 -14.84 31.06
C MET A 1 -8.08 -14.49 30.83
N GLU A 2 -8.61 -13.36 31.29
CA GLU A 2 -9.98 -12.93 30.98
C GLU A 2 -10.01 -12.33 29.56
N GLY A 3 -10.65 -13.03 28.61
CA GLY A 3 -10.77 -12.59 27.21
C GLY A 3 -10.52 -13.69 26.17
N LEU A 4 -9.89 -14.80 26.55
CA LEU A 4 -9.75 -15.97 25.68
C LEU A 4 -11.01 -16.84 25.76
N SER A 5 -11.44 -17.39 24.62
CA SER A 5 -12.53 -18.35 24.56
C SER A 5 -12.18 -19.62 25.36
N GLU A 6 -13.18 -20.29 25.91
CA GLU A 6 -12.99 -21.54 26.67
C GLU A 6 -12.30 -22.63 25.83
N ALA A 7 -12.52 -22.61 24.51
CA ALA A 7 -11.83 -23.47 23.55
C ALA A 7 -10.33 -23.14 23.46
N ALA A 8 -9.95 -21.86 23.44
CA ALA A 8 -8.55 -21.43 23.43
C ALA A 8 -7.83 -21.77 24.75
N ARG A 9 -8.53 -21.72 25.90
CA ARG A 9 -7.98 -22.17 27.19
C ARG A 9 -7.72 -23.68 27.22
N ARG A 10 -8.68 -24.49 26.80
CA ARG A 10 -8.52 -25.96 26.76
C ARG A 10 -7.45 -26.41 25.76
N ALA A 11 -7.32 -25.72 24.62
CA ALA A 11 -6.27 -25.99 23.65
C ALA A 11 -4.86 -25.67 24.17
N LEU A 12 -4.73 -24.65 25.04
CA LEU A 12 -3.49 -24.32 25.75
C LEU A 12 -3.15 -25.36 26.84
N GLU A 13 -4.15 -25.96 27.49
CA GLU A 13 -3.96 -26.98 28.53
C GLU A 13 -3.59 -28.37 27.95
N ASP A 14 -4.09 -28.73 26.78
CA ASP A 14 -3.94 -30.07 26.19
C ASP A 14 -2.69 -30.26 25.30
N GLY A 15 -1.87 -29.22 25.06
CA GLY A 15 -0.63 -29.32 24.30
C GLY A 15 -0.78 -29.73 22.82
N ARG A 16 -2.01 -29.70 22.28
CA ARG A 16 -2.35 -30.01 20.88
C ARG A 16 -2.65 -28.71 20.14
N VAL A 17 -1.63 -27.94 19.79
CA VAL A 17 -1.83 -26.65 19.12
C VAL A 17 -1.31 -26.71 17.69
N THR A 18 -2.21 -26.60 16.72
CA THR A 18 -1.89 -26.32 15.32
C THR A 18 -1.97 -24.82 15.05
N VAL A 19 -0.99 -24.30 14.30
CA VAL A 19 -0.65 -22.86 14.11
C VAL A 19 -1.82 -21.98 13.61
N GLN A 20 -2.76 -22.57 12.86
CA GLN A 20 -3.70 -21.82 12.04
C GLN A 20 -4.91 -21.24 12.79
N SER A 21 -5.44 -21.94 13.80
CA SER A 21 -6.75 -21.57 14.38
C SER A 21 -6.67 -20.40 15.35
N HIS A 22 -5.51 -20.17 15.97
CA HIS A 22 -5.43 -19.22 17.09
C HIS A 22 -4.60 -17.98 16.83
N LEU A 23 -3.86 -17.82 15.72
CA LEU A 23 -3.16 -16.55 15.43
C LEU A 23 -4.15 -15.44 15.06
N VAL A 24 -5.18 -15.74 14.25
CA VAL A 24 -6.28 -14.81 14.02
C VAL A 24 -6.99 -14.51 15.33
N GLU A 25 -7.23 -15.52 16.18
CA GLU A 25 -7.91 -15.31 17.47
C GLU A 25 -7.06 -14.56 18.50
N ILE A 26 -5.75 -14.79 18.56
CA ILE A 26 -4.79 -14.10 19.44
C ILE A 26 -4.58 -12.68 18.93
N ALA A 27 -4.32 -12.48 17.64
CA ALA A 27 -4.25 -11.15 17.03
C ALA A 27 -5.57 -10.38 17.23
N THR A 28 -6.71 -11.05 17.07
CA THR A 28 -8.05 -10.47 17.31
C THR A 28 -8.30 -10.20 18.78
N ALA A 29 -7.83 -11.06 19.70
CA ALA A 29 -7.96 -10.88 21.13
C ALA A 29 -7.08 -9.74 21.64
N PHE A 30 -5.84 -9.62 21.15
CA PHE A 30 -4.94 -8.50 21.45
C PHE A 30 -5.48 -7.20 20.87
N ARG A 31 -5.99 -7.22 19.62
CA ARG A 31 -6.71 -6.09 19.01
C ARG A 31 -7.95 -5.70 19.81
N LYS A 32 -8.72 -6.66 20.35
CA LYS A 32 -9.86 -6.41 21.26
C LYS A 32 -9.44 -5.91 22.64
N ALA A 33 -8.27 -6.31 23.12
CA ALA A 33 -7.71 -5.90 24.41
C ALA A 33 -6.94 -4.56 24.33
N GLY A 34 -6.87 -3.94 23.15
CA GLY A 34 -6.12 -2.69 22.93
C GLY A 34 -4.61 -2.85 23.02
N VAL A 35 -4.10 -4.09 23.02
CA VAL A 35 -2.67 -4.38 23.07
C VAL A 35 -2.16 -4.53 21.63
N PRO A 36 -1.21 -3.70 21.18
CA PRO A 36 -0.65 -3.80 19.85
C PRO A 36 -0.04 -5.18 19.62
N ILE A 37 -0.29 -5.79 18.46
CA ILE A 37 0.37 -7.05 18.05
C ILE A 37 1.91 -6.91 18.09
N ASN A 38 2.37 -5.67 18.00
CA ASN A 38 3.76 -5.20 18.10
C ASN A 38 4.44 -5.61 19.41
N ASP A 39 3.73 -5.61 20.55
CA ASP A 39 4.30 -6.00 21.84
C ASP A 39 4.54 -7.52 21.91
N LEU A 40 3.70 -8.30 21.22
CA LEU A 40 3.79 -9.76 21.17
C LEU A 40 4.95 -10.23 20.27
N LEU A 41 5.10 -9.62 19.10
CA LEU A 41 6.19 -9.93 18.16
C LEU A 41 7.58 -9.52 18.71
N ASN A 42 7.66 -8.43 19.47
CA ASN A 42 8.90 -8.00 20.12
C ASN A 42 9.32 -8.89 21.30
N LEU A 43 8.37 -9.57 21.95
CA LEU A 43 8.64 -10.51 23.05
C LEU A 43 9.03 -11.92 22.57
N MET A 44 8.82 -12.24 21.29
CA MET A 44 9.08 -13.56 20.71
C MET A 44 10.27 -13.53 19.74
N VAL A 45 11.26 -14.40 19.97
CA VAL A 45 12.43 -14.62 19.13
C VAL A 45 12.11 -15.74 18.14
N PRO A 46 12.22 -15.46 16.84
CA PRO A 46 11.93 -16.44 15.81
C PRO A 46 12.81 -17.69 15.94
N GLY A 47 12.20 -18.88 15.92
CA GLY A 47 12.92 -20.16 15.95
C GLY A 47 13.47 -20.60 17.31
N ILE A 48 13.26 -19.83 18.39
CA ILE A 48 13.59 -20.26 19.75
C ILE A 48 12.34 -20.87 20.42
N SER A 49 12.48 -22.10 20.93
CA SER A 49 11.56 -22.63 21.93
C SER A 49 11.94 -22.05 23.28
N TYR A 50 11.06 -21.24 23.85
CA TYR A 50 11.26 -20.69 25.19
C TYR A 50 10.98 -21.77 26.26
N LYS A 51 11.51 -21.61 27.47
CA LYS A 51 11.06 -22.37 28.65
C LYS A 51 10.13 -21.48 29.46
N PRO A 52 9.13 -22.04 30.17
CA PRO A 52 8.26 -21.23 31.02
C PRO A 52 9.12 -20.52 32.06
N ILE A 53 9.00 -19.19 32.16
CA ILE A 53 9.40 -18.45 33.36
C ILE A 53 8.21 -18.57 34.30
N ASP A 54 8.46 -18.95 35.54
CA ASP A 54 7.42 -19.25 36.54
C ASP A 54 6.28 -18.22 36.52
N GLY A 55 5.08 -18.69 36.15
CA GLY A 55 3.85 -17.89 36.13
C GLY A 55 3.37 -17.40 34.77
N VAL A 56 4.11 -17.61 33.67
CA VAL A 56 3.65 -17.25 32.31
C VAL A 56 3.81 -18.44 31.35
N ASN A 57 2.71 -19.18 31.11
CA ASN A 57 2.63 -20.17 30.03
C ASN A 57 2.35 -19.46 28.70
N LEU A 58 3.41 -19.05 28.00
CA LEU A 58 3.32 -18.83 26.56
C LEU A 58 3.29 -20.21 25.85
N PRO A 59 2.66 -20.36 24.68
CA PRO A 59 2.67 -21.62 23.95
C PRO A 59 4.08 -21.90 23.42
N LEU A 60 4.78 -22.85 24.05
CA LEU A 60 6.16 -23.23 23.75
C LEU A 60 6.19 -24.43 22.81
N GLY A 61 6.99 -24.36 21.75
CA GLY A 61 7.33 -25.51 20.90
C GLY A 61 6.72 -25.52 19.48
N VAL A 62 6.13 -24.43 19.02
CA VAL A 62 5.57 -24.37 17.66
C VAL A 62 6.68 -24.12 16.63
N GLN A 63 6.94 -25.11 15.79
CA GLN A 63 7.66 -24.89 14.53
C GLN A 63 6.72 -24.10 13.61
N TRP A 64 7.07 -22.84 13.34
CA TRP A 64 6.34 -22.04 12.37
C TRP A 64 6.74 -22.45 10.96
N GLU A 65 5.73 -22.68 10.12
CA GLU A 65 5.87 -22.85 8.68
C GLU A 65 5.26 -21.61 8.02
N ALA A 66 6.09 -20.82 7.35
CA ALA A 66 5.60 -19.69 6.55
C ALA A 66 4.71 -20.20 5.44
N LYS A 67 3.69 -19.41 5.07
CA LYS A 67 3.13 -19.55 3.71
C LYS A 67 4.14 -19.07 2.68
N GLY A 68 5.02 -18.15 3.06
CA GLY A 68 6.06 -17.62 2.18
C GLY A 68 5.50 -16.72 1.10
N ASP A 69 4.40 -16.02 1.43
CA ASP A 69 3.75 -15.08 0.53
C ASP A 69 4.05 -13.62 0.90
N ALA A 70 3.67 -12.72 0.02
CA ALA A 70 3.94 -11.30 0.20
C ALA A 70 3.00 -10.61 1.19
N HIS A 71 1.90 -11.25 1.57
CA HIS A 71 0.97 -10.71 2.55
C HIS A 71 1.57 -10.86 3.95
N GLU A 72 2.12 -12.04 4.28
CA GLU A 72 2.86 -12.26 5.53
C GLU A 72 4.05 -11.30 5.66
N LEU A 73 4.79 -11.09 4.56
CA LEU A 73 5.87 -10.09 4.56
C LEU A 73 5.35 -8.69 4.87
N PHE A 74 4.20 -8.29 4.31
CA PHE A 74 3.60 -6.99 4.57
C PHE A 74 3.26 -6.80 6.05
N GLU A 75 2.70 -7.82 6.71
CA GLU A 75 2.37 -7.75 8.13
C GLU A 75 3.61 -7.52 9.00
N PHE A 76 4.71 -8.24 8.74
CA PHE A 76 5.95 -8.05 9.50
C PHE A 76 6.59 -6.67 9.27
N VAL A 77 6.54 -6.18 8.03
CA VAL A 77 7.07 -4.86 7.66
C VAL A 77 6.21 -3.73 8.22
N GLU A 78 4.89 -3.83 8.14
CA GLU A 78 3.96 -2.88 8.73
C GLU A 78 4.17 -2.79 10.25
N ALA A 79 4.35 -3.93 10.91
CA ALA A 79 4.64 -3.99 12.35
C ALA A 79 6.06 -3.53 12.73
N GLY A 80 6.98 -3.34 11.77
CA GLY A 80 8.38 -3.00 12.06
C GLY A 80 9.16 -4.12 12.74
N ALA A 81 8.71 -5.37 12.60
CA ALA A 81 9.24 -6.53 13.32
C ALA A 81 10.54 -7.05 12.67
N LEU A 82 11.65 -6.30 12.79
CA LEU A 82 12.91 -6.56 12.07
C LEU A 82 13.44 -7.99 12.22
N ASN A 83 13.40 -8.55 13.44
CA ASN A 83 13.84 -9.93 13.70
C ASN A 83 12.98 -10.96 12.96
N TRP A 84 11.68 -10.71 12.84
CA TRP A 84 10.74 -11.57 12.13
C TRP A 84 10.91 -11.43 10.63
N ILE A 85 11.15 -10.21 10.11
CA ILE A 85 11.49 -9.99 8.70
C ILE A 85 12.76 -10.77 8.36
N GLU A 86 13.82 -10.64 9.15
CA GLU A 86 15.08 -11.35 8.92
C GLU A 86 14.88 -12.86 8.89
N TRP A 87 14.22 -13.40 9.92
CA TRP A 87 13.96 -14.83 9.99
C TRP A 87 13.04 -15.33 8.86
N PHE A 88 12.03 -14.55 8.47
CA PHE A 88 11.13 -14.87 7.36
C PHE A 88 11.95 -15.00 6.06
N LEU A 89 12.86 -14.06 5.82
CA LEU A 89 13.68 -14.03 4.61
C LEU A 89 14.74 -15.13 4.55
N THR A 90 15.16 -15.71 5.68
CA THR A 90 16.03 -16.91 5.65
C THR A 90 15.35 -18.12 4.98
N ARG A 91 14.02 -18.14 4.94
CA ARG A 91 13.20 -19.20 4.32
C ARG A 91 12.65 -18.80 2.96
N HIS A 92 12.52 -17.49 2.73
CA HIS A 92 11.95 -16.91 1.51
C HIS A 92 12.88 -15.86 0.91
N GLU A 93 14.08 -16.25 0.54
CA GLU A 93 15.11 -15.34 0.00
C GLU A 93 14.61 -14.54 -1.21
N LYS A 94 13.76 -15.15 -2.05
CA LYS A 94 13.15 -14.49 -3.21
C LYS A 94 12.31 -13.26 -2.84
N LEU A 95 11.82 -13.17 -1.61
CA LEU A 95 11.02 -12.04 -1.14
C LEU A 95 11.87 -10.85 -0.66
N ARG A 96 13.21 -10.98 -0.58
CA ARG A 96 14.10 -9.85 -0.25
C ARG A 96 13.92 -8.68 -1.22
N ILE A 97 13.61 -8.96 -2.48
CA ILE A 97 13.39 -7.93 -3.51
C ILE A 97 12.17 -7.05 -3.25
N ARG A 98 11.25 -7.50 -2.40
CA ARG A 98 9.98 -6.81 -2.13
C ARG A 98 10.00 -5.99 -0.85
N VAL A 99 11.02 -6.13 -0.01
CA VAL A 99 11.04 -5.55 1.33
C VAL A 99 10.99 -4.02 1.27
N CYS A 100 11.78 -3.39 0.41
CA CYS A 100 11.78 -1.94 0.24
C CYS A 100 10.43 -1.43 -0.29
N ASP A 101 9.86 -2.11 -1.29
CA ASP A 101 8.56 -1.76 -1.88
C ASP A 101 7.43 -1.85 -0.85
N VAL A 102 7.43 -2.92 -0.06
CA VAL A 102 6.48 -3.17 1.02
C VAL A 102 6.65 -2.15 2.14
N ALA A 103 7.89 -1.81 2.52
CA ALA A 103 8.16 -0.82 3.55
C ALA A 103 7.70 0.58 3.13
N ALA A 104 7.94 0.94 1.87
CA ALA A 104 7.45 2.18 1.29
C ALA A 104 5.92 2.27 1.30
N ARG A 105 5.25 1.20 0.85
CA ARG A 105 3.78 1.12 0.85
C ARG A 105 3.18 1.12 2.26
N ALA A 106 3.80 0.40 3.19
CA ALA A 106 3.37 0.34 4.59
C ALA A 106 3.66 1.65 5.34
N GLY A 107 4.47 2.54 4.76
CA GLY A 107 4.82 3.78 5.43
C GLY A 107 5.83 3.59 6.56
N ASN A 108 6.65 2.53 6.52
CA ASN A 108 7.60 2.20 7.57
C ASN A 108 9.04 2.57 7.17
N LEU A 109 9.44 3.80 7.53
CA LEU A 109 10.77 4.33 7.22
C LEU A 109 11.89 3.58 7.98
N ASP A 110 11.62 3.06 9.17
CA ASP A 110 12.63 2.36 9.97
C ASP A 110 12.99 1.01 9.35
N VAL A 111 12.00 0.27 8.84
CA VAL A 111 12.26 -0.95 8.05
C VAL A 111 13.02 -0.62 6.77
N LEU A 112 12.67 0.49 6.11
CA LEU A 112 13.37 0.90 4.89
C LEU A 112 14.85 1.22 5.17
N ARG A 113 15.15 1.97 6.25
CA ARG A 113 16.52 2.24 6.71
C ARG A 113 17.27 0.95 7.02
N TRP A 114 16.66 0.05 7.80
CA TRP A 114 17.20 -1.26 8.14
C TRP A 114 17.53 -2.09 6.89
N ALA A 115 16.66 -2.06 5.88
CA ALA A 115 16.84 -2.77 4.61
C ALA A 115 18.02 -2.17 3.82
N ARG A 116 18.20 -0.85 3.88
CA ARG A 116 19.31 -0.16 3.20
C ARG A 116 20.67 -0.42 3.80
N GLU A 117 20.77 -0.52 5.13
CA GLU A 117 22.00 -0.95 5.81
C GLU A 117 22.46 -2.36 5.41
N ARG A 118 21.57 -3.18 4.84
CA ARG A 118 21.82 -4.58 4.46
C ARG A 118 21.81 -4.79 2.94
N ASP A 119 21.89 -3.71 2.17
CA ASP A 119 21.93 -3.73 0.70
C ASP A 119 20.76 -4.44 0.04
N PHE A 120 19.57 -4.39 0.66
CA PHE A 120 18.36 -4.92 0.03
C PHE A 120 18.03 -4.14 -1.24
N PRO A 121 17.76 -4.82 -2.37
CA PRO A 121 17.50 -4.12 -3.61
C PRO A 121 16.21 -3.31 -3.52
N TRP A 122 16.22 -2.17 -4.20
CA TRP A 122 15.07 -1.32 -4.44
C TRP A 122 15.01 -0.95 -5.92
N ASN A 123 13.87 -0.46 -6.37
CA ASN A 123 13.68 0.02 -7.72
C ASN A 123 12.63 1.14 -7.71
N GLU A 124 12.19 1.58 -8.88
CA GLU A 124 11.22 2.69 -9.03
C GLU A 124 9.90 2.43 -8.30
N LEU A 125 9.52 1.16 -8.09
CA LEU A 125 8.33 0.77 -7.34
C LEU A 125 8.41 1.18 -5.86
N THR A 126 9.60 1.26 -5.29
CA THR A 126 9.76 1.75 -3.91
C THR A 126 9.29 3.21 -3.82
N CYS A 127 9.70 4.06 -4.77
CA CYS A 127 9.25 5.44 -4.85
C CYS A 127 7.76 5.55 -5.21
N SER A 128 7.29 4.80 -6.21
CA SER A 128 5.87 4.88 -6.62
C SER A 128 4.92 4.38 -5.54
N ASN A 129 5.32 3.39 -4.74
CA ASN A 129 4.55 2.92 -3.60
C ASN A 129 4.51 3.95 -2.47
N ALA A 130 5.63 4.59 -2.12
CA ALA A 130 5.60 5.69 -1.14
C ALA A 130 4.71 6.85 -1.62
N ALA A 131 4.77 7.15 -2.92
CA ALA A 131 3.98 8.18 -3.55
C ALA A 131 2.47 7.85 -3.55
N SER A 132 2.09 6.59 -3.80
CA SER A 132 0.69 6.14 -3.84
C SER A 132 -0.04 6.27 -2.51
N VAL A 133 0.68 6.18 -1.39
CA VAL A 133 0.13 6.36 -0.03
C VAL A 133 0.39 7.75 0.55
N GLY A 134 1.00 8.66 -0.23
CA GLY A 134 1.21 10.04 0.18
C GLY A 134 2.34 10.24 1.19
N ARG A 135 3.25 9.26 1.33
CA ARG A 135 4.35 9.27 2.30
C ARG A 135 5.54 10.04 1.74
N LEU A 136 5.41 11.37 1.75
CA LEU A 136 6.45 12.30 1.29
C LEU A 136 7.77 12.11 2.06
N ASP A 137 7.71 11.86 3.36
CA ASP A 137 8.87 11.61 4.23
C ASP A 137 9.73 10.44 3.74
N ILE A 138 9.07 9.36 3.31
CA ILE A 138 9.75 8.17 2.78
C ILE A 138 10.26 8.43 1.37
N LEU A 139 9.48 9.12 0.55
CA LEU A 139 9.89 9.44 -0.82
C LEU A 139 11.12 10.36 -0.82
N GLU A 140 11.14 11.39 0.03
CA GLU A 140 12.29 12.27 0.27
C GLU A 140 13.53 11.47 0.65
N TRP A 141 13.40 10.66 1.71
CA TRP A 141 14.51 9.86 2.19
C TRP A 141 15.02 8.89 1.13
N SER A 142 14.13 8.21 0.41
CA SER A 142 14.49 7.25 -0.63
C SER A 142 15.28 7.91 -1.76
N ARG A 143 14.88 9.12 -2.18
CA ARG A 143 15.57 9.84 -3.25
C ARG A 143 16.91 10.41 -2.82
N ASP A 144 17.01 10.92 -1.59
CA ASP A 144 18.28 11.40 -1.05
C ASP A 144 19.31 10.26 -0.88
N HIS A 145 18.86 8.99 -0.83
CA HIS A 145 19.72 7.81 -0.76
C HIS A 145 19.87 7.08 -2.10
N GLY A 146 19.41 7.67 -3.21
CA GLY A 146 19.66 7.17 -4.56
C GLY A 146 18.72 6.07 -5.05
N CYS A 147 17.57 5.85 -4.40
CA CYS A 147 16.52 4.98 -4.94
C CYS A 147 15.99 5.56 -6.25
N PRO A 148 15.89 4.82 -7.37
CA PRO A 148 15.40 5.36 -8.64
C PRO A 148 13.89 5.73 -8.58
N TRP A 149 13.45 6.59 -9.48
CA TRP A 149 12.04 6.95 -9.71
C TRP A 149 11.75 7.01 -11.21
N GLY A 150 10.47 7.03 -11.57
CA GLY A 150 9.97 7.14 -12.95
C GLY A 150 8.59 7.78 -12.98
N GLU A 151 7.93 7.82 -14.14
CA GLU A 151 6.62 8.49 -14.32
C GLU A 151 5.57 7.97 -13.34
N TRP A 152 5.68 6.68 -12.99
CA TRP A 152 4.79 6.00 -12.05
C TRP A 152 4.77 6.67 -10.67
N THR A 153 5.82 7.38 -10.28
CA THR A 153 5.85 8.11 -9.00
C THR A 153 4.80 9.23 -9.00
N CYS A 154 4.73 10.02 -10.06
CA CYS A 154 3.70 11.06 -10.21
C CYS A 154 2.32 10.45 -10.43
N SER A 155 2.18 9.43 -11.30
CA SER A 155 0.88 8.83 -11.61
C SER A 155 0.23 8.13 -10.41
N HIS A 156 1.03 7.46 -9.57
CA HIS A 156 0.50 6.85 -8.34
C HIS A 156 0.16 7.88 -7.26
N ALA A 157 0.96 8.94 -7.09
CA ALA A 157 0.58 10.05 -6.20
C ALA A 157 -0.71 10.74 -6.68
N ALA A 158 -0.89 10.86 -7.99
CA ALA A 158 -2.10 11.37 -8.61
C ALA A 158 -3.32 10.49 -8.33
N ALA A 159 -3.18 9.16 -8.45
CA ALA A 159 -4.24 8.20 -8.10
C ALA A 159 -4.72 8.34 -6.65
N GLY A 160 -3.82 8.67 -5.71
CA GLY A 160 -4.15 8.89 -4.30
C GLY A 160 -4.51 10.33 -3.93
N GLY A 161 -4.50 11.25 -4.90
CA GLY A 161 -4.83 12.66 -4.67
C GLY A 161 -3.76 13.45 -3.91
N HIS A 162 -2.53 12.94 -3.87
CA HIS A 162 -1.44 13.46 -3.06
C HIS A 162 -0.72 14.63 -3.74
N LEU A 163 -1.41 15.75 -3.94
CA LEU A 163 -0.89 16.91 -4.66
C LEU A 163 0.49 17.38 -4.16
N ARG A 164 0.70 17.46 -2.84
CA ARG A 164 2.00 17.86 -2.25
C ARG A 164 3.16 16.95 -2.65
N VAL A 165 2.89 15.65 -2.85
CA VAL A 165 3.91 14.69 -3.31
C VAL A 165 4.26 14.96 -4.77
N ILE A 166 3.25 15.25 -5.60
CA ILE A 166 3.45 15.56 -7.03
C ILE A 166 4.23 16.87 -7.17
N GLU A 167 3.85 17.92 -6.44
CA GLU A 167 4.56 19.21 -6.40
C GLU A 167 6.05 19.00 -6.12
N TRP A 168 6.35 18.32 -5.00
CA TRP A 168 7.72 18.02 -4.59
C TRP A 168 8.49 17.18 -5.62
N ALA A 169 7.86 16.14 -6.17
CA ALA A 169 8.50 15.26 -7.15
C ALA A 169 8.84 16.03 -8.43
N ARG A 170 7.95 16.94 -8.86
CA ARG A 170 8.13 17.76 -10.05
C ARG A 170 9.20 18.83 -9.88
N GLU A 171 9.28 19.47 -8.73
CA GLU A 171 10.37 20.41 -8.40
C GLU A 171 11.76 19.76 -8.50
N ARG A 172 11.84 18.45 -8.26
CA ARG A 172 13.09 17.68 -8.34
C ARG A 172 13.28 16.94 -9.67
N GLY A 173 12.43 17.21 -10.67
CA GLY A 173 12.58 16.66 -12.02
C GLY A 173 12.14 15.20 -12.16
N CYS A 174 11.23 14.71 -11.32
CA CYS A 174 10.56 13.43 -11.55
C CYS A 174 9.75 13.50 -12.85
N PRO A 175 9.93 12.56 -13.81
CA PRO A 175 9.17 12.59 -15.05
C PRO A 175 7.68 12.33 -14.80
N TRP A 176 6.85 12.75 -15.74
CA TRP A 176 5.40 12.48 -15.76
C TRP A 176 4.94 12.26 -17.19
N ASN A 177 3.75 11.71 -17.35
CA ASN A 177 3.11 11.44 -18.63
C ASN A 177 1.58 11.57 -18.48
N GLU A 178 0.84 11.20 -19.52
CA GLU A 178 -0.62 11.23 -19.59
C GLU A 178 -1.27 10.45 -18.43
N ASP A 179 -0.62 9.37 -17.96
CA ASP A 179 -1.08 8.57 -16.83
C ASP A 179 -1.26 9.39 -15.55
N THR A 180 -0.50 10.47 -15.38
CA THR A 180 -0.67 11.34 -14.21
C THR A 180 -2.05 12.01 -14.19
N CYS A 181 -2.56 12.44 -15.34
CA CYS A 181 -3.92 12.98 -15.42
C CYS A 181 -4.96 11.87 -15.39
N SER A 182 -4.73 10.75 -16.10
CA SER A 182 -5.73 9.67 -16.18
C SER A 182 -5.92 8.93 -14.85
N PHE A 183 -4.88 8.82 -14.03
CA PHE A 183 -4.97 8.22 -12.69
C PHE A 183 -5.58 9.18 -11.67
N ALA A 184 -5.27 10.48 -11.75
CA ALA A 184 -5.98 11.48 -10.94
C ALA A 184 -7.47 11.50 -11.28
N ALA A 185 -7.83 11.28 -12.54
CA ALA A 185 -9.20 11.18 -12.99
C ALA A 185 -9.91 9.92 -12.46
N ASP A 186 -9.23 8.77 -12.47
CA ASP A 186 -9.71 7.53 -11.86
C ASP A 186 -9.96 7.68 -10.35
N GLY A 187 -9.10 8.40 -9.63
CA GLY A 187 -9.28 8.71 -8.20
C GLY A 187 -10.24 9.88 -7.91
N GLY A 188 -10.76 10.55 -8.92
CA GLY A 188 -11.68 11.69 -8.77
C GLY A 188 -11.02 12.98 -8.25
N HIS A 189 -9.70 13.08 -8.37
CA HIS A 189 -8.88 14.16 -7.80
C HIS A 189 -8.78 15.36 -8.73
N LEU A 190 -9.88 16.10 -8.87
CA LEU A 190 -9.99 17.26 -9.77
C LEU A 190 -8.89 18.32 -9.56
N GLU A 191 -8.54 18.61 -8.30
CA GLU A 191 -7.51 19.61 -8.00
C GLU A 191 -6.12 19.18 -8.46
N VAL A 192 -5.82 17.87 -8.42
CA VAL A 192 -4.57 17.34 -8.99
C VAL A 192 -4.55 17.53 -10.50
N ILE A 193 -5.65 17.24 -11.20
CA ILE A 193 -5.72 17.42 -12.67
C ILE A 193 -5.56 18.90 -13.04
N LYS A 194 -6.27 19.80 -12.37
CA LYS A 194 -6.13 21.25 -12.58
C LYS A 194 -4.69 21.70 -12.44
N TRP A 195 -4.04 21.29 -11.36
CA TRP A 195 -2.65 21.64 -11.10
C TRP A 195 -1.70 21.03 -12.14
N ALA A 196 -1.83 19.73 -12.43
CA ALA A 196 -0.99 19.04 -13.42
C ALA A 196 -1.09 19.68 -14.80
N ARG A 197 -2.31 20.05 -15.23
CA ARG A 197 -2.56 20.73 -16.50
C ARG A 197 -2.00 22.14 -16.53
N ALA A 198 -2.12 22.90 -15.45
CA ALA A 198 -1.52 24.24 -15.35
C ALA A 198 0.02 24.20 -15.46
N HIS A 199 0.64 23.07 -15.13
CA HIS A 199 2.09 22.88 -15.18
C HIS A 199 2.58 22.09 -16.40
N GLY A 200 1.70 21.85 -17.38
CA GLY A 200 2.07 21.24 -18.66
C GLY A 200 2.16 19.72 -18.67
N CYS A 201 1.59 19.03 -17.68
CA CYS A 201 1.42 17.57 -17.76
C CYS A 201 0.49 17.23 -18.94
N PRO A 202 0.87 16.31 -19.83
CA PRO A 202 -0.01 15.88 -20.92
C PRO A 202 -1.21 15.10 -20.37
N TRP A 203 -2.22 14.93 -21.23
CA TRP A 203 -3.43 14.15 -20.98
C TRP A 203 -3.93 13.57 -22.31
N ASP A 204 -4.77 12.54 -22.24
CA ASP A 204 -5.33 11.84 -23.39
C ASP A 204 -6.76 11.36 -23.12
N GLU A 205 -7.30 10.57 -24.04
CA GLU A 205 -8.67 10.04 -23.99
C GLU A 205 -8.94 9.24 -22.70
N ASP A 206 -7.91 8.64 -22.10
CA ASP A 206 -8.01 7.86 -20.87
C ASP A 206 -8.34 8.74 -19.66
N THR A 207 -8.01 10.04 -19.69
CA THR A 207 -8.42 10.96 -18.63
C THR A 207 -9.94 11.08 -18.52
N CYS A 208 -10.64 11.17 -19.65
CA CYS A 208 -12.10 11.20 -19.67
C CYS A 208 -12.69 9.80 -19.44
N SER A 209 -12.12 8.76 -20.05
CA SER A 209 -12.65 7.40 -19.94
C SER A 209 -12.57 6.86 -18.50
N ASN A 210 -11.46 7.11 -17.79
CA ASN A 210 -11.29 6.72 -16.39
C ASN A 210 -12.22 7.52 -15.46
N ALA A 211 -12.32 8.85 -15.64
CA ALA A 211 -13.29 9.65 -14.88
C ALA A 211 -14.72 9.14 -15.04
N ALA A 212 -15.10 8.72 -16.26
CA ALA A 212 -16.41 8.17 -16.54
C ALA A 212 -16.62 6.81 -15.86
N LYS A 213 -15.68 5.87 -16.03
CA LYS A 213 -15.73 4.52 -15.44
C LYS A 213 -15.75 4.55 -13.90
N ALA A 214 -14.94 5.42 -13.30
CA ALA A 214 -14.88 5.65 -11.86
C ALA A 214 -16.03 6.53 -11.33
N SER A 215 -16.95 6.96 -12.20
CA SER A 215 -18.16 7.71 -11.85
C SER A 215 -17.89 9.12 -11.28
N HIS A 216 -16.77 9.73 -11.68
CA HIS A 216 -16.34 11.07 -11.28
C HIS A 216 -16.84 12.13 -12.28
N LEU A 217 -18.15 12.36 -12.28
CA LEU A 217 -18.83 13.25 -13.23
C LEU A 217 -18.24 14.67 -13.29
N GLU A 218 -17.87 15.25 -12.15
CA GLU A 218 -17.31 16.61 -12.09
C GLU A 218 -15.91 16.69 -12.73
N VAL A 219 -15.11 15.64 -12.58
CA VAL A 219 -13.83 15.53 -13.29
C VAL A 219 -14.07 15.45 -14.80
N LEU A 220 -14.99 14.58 -15.23
CA LEU A 220 -15.32 14.40 -16.64
C LEU A 220 -15.83 15.70 -17.28
N LYS A 221 -16.77 16.40 -16.62
CA LYS A 221 -17.27 17.71 -17.07
C LYS A 221 -16.14 18.72 -17.21
N TRP A 222 -15.24 18.79 -16.22
CA TRP A 222 -14.13 19.72 -16.23
C TRP A 222 -13.12 19.41 -17.34
N ALA A 223 -12.69 18.15 -17.47
CA ALA A 223 -11.74 17.70 -18.48
C ALA A 223 -12.27 18.00 -19.89
N ARG A 224 -13.55 17.70 -20.16
CA ARG A 224 -14.20 18.03 -21.43
C ARG A 224 -14.24 19.54 -21.69
N ALA A 225 -14.65 20.32 -20.70
CA ALA A 225 -14.73 21.78 -20.83
C ALA A 225 -13.37 22.44 -21.14
N HIS A 226 -12.26 21.76 -20.85
CA HIS A 226 -10.91 22.24 -21.07
C HIS A 226 -10.21 21.55 -22.26
N GLY A 227 -10.96 20.84 -23.10
CA GLY A 227 -10.47 20.28 -24.36
C GLY A 227 -9.64 19.01 -24.21
N CYS A 228 -9.86 18.22 -23.16
CA CYS A 228 -9.33 16.86 -23.10
C CYS A 228 -9.92 16.04 -24.26
N PRO A 229 -9.10 15.35 -25.06
CA PRO A 229 -9.63 14.43 -26.06
C PRO A 229 -10.43 13.35 -25.36
N TRP A 230 -11.47 12.85 -26.01
CA TRP A 230 -12.32 11.79 -25.47
C TRP A 230 -13.13 11.15 -26.61
N ARG A 231 -13.59 9.92 -26.38
CA ARG A 231 -14.55 9.25 -27.26
C ARG A 231 -15.78 8.86 -26.45
N LYS A 232 -16.95 9.03 -27.05
CA LYS A 232 -18.21 8.68 -26.40
C LYS A 232 -18.27 7.20 -26.06
N GLU A 233 -17.76 6.32 -26.92
CA GLU A 233 -17.78 4.88 -26.70
C GLU A 233 -17.01 4.50 -25.44
N ASP A 234 -15.80 5.05 -25.26
CA ASP A 234 -14.92 4.74 -24.13
C ASP A 234 -15.48 5.21 -22.78
N CYS A 235 -16.38 6.20 -22.81
CA CYS A 235 -17.06 6.75 -21.62
C CYS A 235 -18.47 6.17 -21.43
N ALA A 236 -19.05 5.51 -22.43
CA ALA A 236 -20.41 4.98 -22.39
C ALA A 236 -20.54 3.71 -21.52
N ASP A 237 -19.41 3.03 -21.28
CA ASP A 237 -19.29 1.88 -20.38
C ASP A 237 -19.27 2.27 -18.89
N ALA A 238 -19.46 3.55 -18.56
CA ALA A 238 -19.62 4.00 -17.19
C ALA A 238 -20.75 3.22 -16.47
N TYR A 239 -20.42 2.67 -15.30
CA TYR A 239 -21.38 1.91 -14.48
C TYR A 239 -22.49 2.81 -13.91
N ASP A 240 -22.16 4.07 -13.65
CA ASP A 240 -23.09 5.04 -13.06
C ASP A 240 -24.10 5.54 -14.12
N PRO A 241 -25.41 5.37 -13.88
CA PRO A 241 -26.45 5.80 -14.81
C PRO A 241 -26.48 7.32 -15.07
N GLU A 242 -26.11 8.15 -14.08
CA GLU A 242 -26.05 9.60 -14.23
C GLU A 242 -24.91 10.00 -15.17
N VAL A 243 -23.73 9.41 -14.97
CA VAL A 243 -22.57 9.63 -15.85
C VAL A 243 -22.89 9.17 -17.27
N ARG A 244 -23.46 7.97 -17.41
CA ARG A 244 -23.87 7.45 -18.72
C ARG A 244 -24.92 8.33 -19.39
N ALA A 245 -25.93 8.78 -18.64
CA ALA A 245 -26.95 9.69 -19.15
C ALA A 245 -26.37 11.05 -19.56
N TRP A 246 -25.31 11.50 -18.92
CA TRP A 246 -24.58 12.72 -19.30
C TRP A 246 -23.73 12.50 -20.56
N VAL A 247 -23.00 11.39 -20.66
CA VAL A 247 -22.17 11.04 -21.83
C VAL A 247 -23.02 10.89 -23.10
N LEU A 248 -24.19 10.27 -22.98
CA LEU A 248 -25.07 9.98 -24.13
C LEU A 248 -25.92 11.18 -24.57
N ARG A 249 -25.74 12.37 -23.99
CA ARG A 249 -26.53 13.53 -24.42
C ARG A 249 -26.11 14.00 -25.82
N PRO A 250 -27.04 14.48 -26.65
CA PRO A 250 -26.71 14.99 -27.99
C PRO A 250 -25.74 16.18 -27.97
N ASP A 251 -25.79 17.01 -26.93
CA ASP A 251 -24.92 18.16 -26.70
C ASP A 251 -23.60 17.80 -26.01
N ALA A 252 -23.39 16.51 -25.70
CA ALA A 252 -22.11 16.01 -25.20
C ALA A 252 -21.00 16.07 -26.28
N GLY A 253 -21.30 16.32 -27.56
CA GLY A 253 -20.32 16.62 -28.63
C GLY A 253 -19.47 15.42 -29.09
N ASP A 254 -18.99 15.44 -30.34
CA ASP A 254 -17.91 14.57 -30.85
C ASP A 254 -16.69 15.46 -31.17
#